data_AF-A0A519STT3-F1
#
_entry.id   AF-A0A519STT3-F1
#
_cell.length_a   1.000
_cell.length_b   1.000
_cell.length_c   1.000
_cell.angle_alpha   90.00
_cell.angle_beta   90.00
_cell.angle_gamma   90.00
#
_symmetry.space_group_name_H-M   'P 1'
#
loop_
_entity.id
_entity.type
_entity.pdbx_description
1 polymer ?
#
loop_
_entity_poly.entity_id
_entity_poly.type
_entity_poly.pdbx_seq_one_letter_code
_entity_poly.pdbx_strand_id
1 'polypeptide(L)' 'MTEAPNIKSDGNIVFIRISDLPIREQAPFKQWLLIEGQTQPLIDKELDGNCAYPWDYELWKSNPNATHLL' A
#
# COMPACT_ATOMS: atom_id res chain seq x y z
N MET A 1 11.29 0.56 16.50
CA MET A 1 11.34 -0.64 15.65
C MET A 1 10.26 -0.48 14.61
N THR A 2 10.60 -0.46 13.33
CA THR A 2 9.61 -0.35 12.24
C THR A 2 8.99 -1.72 12.09
N GLU A 3 7.72 -1.89 12.47
CA GLU A 3 7.00 -3.14 12.24
C GLU A 3 6.93 -3.38 10.73
N ALA A 4 7.35 -4.57 10.29
CA ALA A 4 7.25 -4.95 8.89
C ALA A 4 5.77 -5.17 8.52
N PRO A 5 5.34 -4.76 7.31
CA PRO A 5 3.97 -4.96 6.89
C PRO A 5 3.64 -6.46 6.76
N ASN A 6 2.40 -6.82 7.03
CA ASN A 6 1.92 -8.19 6.81
C ASN A 6 1.66 -8.42 5.32
N ILE A 7 2.64 -9.01 4.63
CA ILE A 7 2.57 -9.29 3.20
C ILE A 7 1.72 -10.54 2.94
N LYS A 8 0.77 -10.41 2.02
CA LYS A 8 -0.15 -11.47 1.57
C LYS A 8 0.02 -11.72 0.08
N SER A 9 -0.47 -12.86 -0.37
CA SER A 9 -0.45 -13.25 -1.77
C SER A 9 -1.78 -13.87 -2.20
N ASP A 10 -2.28 -13.47 -3.36
CA ASP A 10 -3.42 -14.09 -4.04
C ASP A 10 -3.01 -14.40 -5.49
N GLY A 11 -2.87 -15.69 -5.81
CA GLY A 11 -2.27 -16.13 -7.08
C GLY A 11 -0.87 -15.55 -7.30
N ASN A 12 -0.73 -14.71 -8.34
CA ASN A 12 0.51 -14.02 -8.69
C ASN A 12 0.62 -12.60 -8.13
N ILE A 13 -0.35 -12.17 -7.33
CA ILE A 13 -0.42 -10.79 -6.83
C ILE A 13 0.04 -10.79 -5.38
N VAL A 14 1.06 -9.99 -5.09
CA VAL A 14 1.60 -9.77 -3.74
C VAL A 14 1.11 -8.41 -3.25
N PHE A 15 0.52 -8.36 -2.06
CA PHE A 15 -0.12 -7.16 -1.54
C PHE A 15 -0.02 -7.07 -0.02
N ILE A 16 -0.30 -5.89 0.52
CA ILE A 16 -0.55 -5.65 1.94
C ILE A 16 -1.96 -5.11 2.09
N ARG A 17 -2.61 -5.40 3.24
CA ARG A 17 -3.88 -4.75 3.59
C ARG A 17 -3.59 -3.50 4.39
N ILE A 18 -4.15 -2.37 3.98
CA ILE A 18 -3.99 -1.09 4.68
C ILE A 18 -4.58 -1.21 6.11
N SER A 19 -5.65 -1.98 6.30
CA SER A 19 -6.23 -2.26 7.62
C SER A 19 -5.28 -2.98 8.58
N ASP A 20 -4.29 -3.70 8.05
CA ASP A 20 -3.33 -4.48 8.85
C ASP A 20 -2.09 -3.64 9.21
N LEU A 21 -2.00 -2.40 8.72
CA LEU A 21 -0.96 -1.44 9.08
C LEU A 21 -1.25 -0.77 10.43
N PRO A 22 -0.24 -0.19 11.10
CA PRO A 22 -0.46 0.60 12.32
C PRO A 22 -1.51 1.69 12.09
N ILE A 23 -2.47 1.85 13.02
CA ILE A 23 -3.64 2.74 12.88
C ILE A 23 -3.27 4.16 12.42
N ARG A 24 -2.14 4.69 12.91
CA ARG A 24 -1.62 6.04 12.59
C ARG A 24 -1.14 6.19 11.14
N GLU A 25 -0.89 5.08 10.45
CA GLU A 25 -0.33 5.03 9.10
C GLU A 25 -1.38 4.75 8.04
N GLN A 26 -2.52 4.17 8.43
CA GLN A 26 -3.58 3.75 7.50
C GLN A 26 -4.12 4.92 6.66
N ALA A 27 -4.63 5.97 7.31
CA ALA A 27 -5.24 7.10 6.61
C ALA A 27 -4.20 7.91 5.78
N PRO A 28 -3.02 8.28 6.32
CA PRO A 28 -2.00 8.97 5.54
C PRO A 28 -1.51 8.19 4.33
N PHE A 29 -1.28 6.88 4.49
CA PHE A 29 -0.84 6.03 3.39
C PHE A 29 -1.93 5.87 2.33
N LYS A 30 -3.17 5.63 2.75
CA LYS A 30 -4.32 5.56 1.82
C LYS A 30 -4.49 6.85 1.03
N GLN A 31 -4.32 8.01 1.68
CA GLN A 31 -4.38 9.29 1.00
C GLN A 31 -3.24 9.47 0.00
N TRP A 32 -2.01 9.07 0.34
CA TRP A 32 -0.87 9.11 -0.57
C TRP A 32 -1.09 8.24 -1.82
N LEU A 33 -1.62 7.02 -1.66
CA LEU A 33 -1.95 6.14 -2.79
C LEU A 33 -2.97 6.77 -3.75
N LEU A 34 -3.97 7.47 -3.22
CA LEU A 34 -5.05 8.09 -4.01
C LEU A 34 -4.61 9.38 -4.71
N ILE A 35 -3.82 10.22 -4.04
CA ILE A 35 -3.34 11.50 -4.60
C ILE A 35 -2.34 11.25 -5.73
N GLU A 36 -1.44 10.30 -5.55
CA GLU A 36 -0.37 10.01 -6.51
C GLU A 36 -0.79 9.04 -7.61
N GLY A 37 -2.04 8.57 -7.59
CA GLY A 37 -2.59 7.68 -8.63
C GLY A 37 -1.91 6.32 -8.70
N GLN A 38 -1.42 5.81 -7.56
CA GLN A 38 -0.71 4.54 -7.52
C GLN A 38 -1.63 3.40 -7.94
N THR A 39 -1.08 2.44 -8.68
CA THR A 39 -1.83 1.26 -9.12
C THR A 39 -2.08 0.37 -7.91
N GLN A 40 -3.35 0.02 -7.65
CA GLN A 40 -3.70 -0.88 -6.56
C GLN A 40 -3.80 -2.34 -7.05
N PRO A 41 -3.41 -3.32 -6.22
CA PRO A 41 -3.58 -4.73 -6.56
C PRO A 41 -5.07 -5.08 -6.72
N LEU A 42 -5.39 -5.78 -7.81
CA LEU A 42 -6.72 -6.33 -8.08
C LEU A 42 -6.82 -7.73 -7.50
N ILE A 43 -7.51 -7.90 -6.38
CA ILE A 43 -7.60 -9.19 -5.66
C ILE A 43 -9.01 -9.73 -5.86
N ASP A 44 -9.16 -11.02 -6.19
CA ASP A 44 -10.48 -11.65 -6.42
C ASP A 44 -11.37 -10.91 -7.44
N LYS A 45 -10.77 -10.18 -8.40
CA LYS A 45 -11.43 -9.31 -9.39
C LYS A 45 -12.17 -8.11 -8.79
N GLU A 46 -11.97 -7.81 -7.51
CA GLU A 46 -12.48 -6.61 -6.87
C GLU A 46 -11.35 -5.62 -6.55
N LEU A 47 -11.60 -4.34 -6.80
CA LEU A 47 -10.80 -3.25 -6.25
C LEU A 47 -11.19 -3.13 -4.79
N ASP A 48 -10.52 -3.86 -3.90
CA ASP A 48 -10.78 -3.80 -2.45
C ASP A 48 -10.54 -2.37 -1.89
N GLY A 49 -9.82 -1.50 -2.62
CA GLY A 49 -9.58 -0.09 -2.24
C GLY A 49 -8.86 0.08 -0.89
N ASN A 50 -8.43 -1.04 -0.33
CA ASN A 50 -7.89 -1.23 1.00
C ASN A 50 -6.64 -2.14 0.96
N CYS A 51 -6.14 -2.41 -0.25
CA CYS A 51 -4.92 -3.15 -0.50
C CYS A 51 -3.93 -2.28 -1.29
N ALA A 52 -2.64 -2.50 -1.06
CA ALA A 52 -1.55 -1.80 -1.74
C ALA A 52 -0.43 -2.78 -2.04
N TYR A 53 0.46 -2.47 -2.99
CA TYR A 53 1.66 -3.28 -3.17
C TYR A 53 2.64 -3.02 -2.01
N PRO A 54 3.43 -4.03 -1.58
CA PRO A 54 4.39 -3.84 -0.50
C PRO A 54 5.43 -2.74 -0.81
N TRP A 55 5.87 -2.64 -2.07
CA TRP A 55 6.86 -1.63 -2.50
C TRP A 55 6.32 -0.20 -2.39
N ASP A 56 5.02 0.02 -2.57
CA ASP A 56 4.41 1.36 -2.43
C ASP A 56 4.45 1.81 -0.97
N TYR A 57 4.23 0.88 -0.04
CA TYR A 57 4.35 1.16 1.38
C TYR A 57 5.81 1.41 1.79
N GLU A 58 6.77 0.65 1.27
CA GLU A 58 8.19 0.90 1.51
C GLU A 58 8.64 2.28 0.95
N LEU A 59 8.17 2.64 -0.25
CA LEU A 59 8.42 3.94 -0.86
C LEU A 59 7.84 5.06 0.01
N TRP A 60 6.58 4.93 0.43
CA TRP A 60 5.93 5.91 1.32
C TRP A 60 6.64 6.04 2.66
N LYS A 61 7.09 4.93 3.27
CA LYS A 61 7.83 4.94 4.54
C LYS A 61 9.20 5.60 4.42
N SER A 62 9.89 5.40 3.30
CA SER A 62 11.22 5.96 3.07
C SER A 62 11.16 7.43 2.66
N ASN A 63 10.15 7.82 1.88
CA ASN A 63 9.93 9.17 1.44
C ASN A 63 8.44 9.44 1.22
N PRO A 64 7.70 9.93 2.24
CA PRO A 64 6.26 10.19 2.11
C PRO A 64 5.93 11.37 1.18
N ASN A 65 6.95 12.12 0.75
CA ASN A 65 6.85 13.17 -0.26
C ASN A 65 7.36 12.71 -1.64
N ALA A 66 7.77 11.44 -1.80
CA ALA A 66 8.15 10.91 -3.10
C ALA A 66 6.91 10.82 -3.99
N THR A 67 6.84 11.72 -4.95
CA THR A 67 6.07 11.57 -6.19
C THR A 67 6.76 10.47 -7.00
N HIS A 68 6.01 9.52 -7.58
CA HIS A 68 6.63 8.47 -8.40
C HIS A 68 7.46 9.15 -9.52
N LEU A 69 8.75 8.77 -9.61
CA LEU A 69 9.62 9.02 -10.75
C LEU A 69 9.03 8.27 -11.94
N LEU A 70 8.16 8.93 -12.70
CA LEU A 70 7.81 8.53 -14.08
C LEU A 70 8.97 8.86 -15.02
#